data_AF-A0A933BVZ8-F1
#
_entry.id   AF-A0A933BVZ8-F1
#
_cell.length_a   1.000
_cell.length_b   1.000
_cell.length_c   1.000
_cell.angle_alpha   90.00
_cell.angle_beta   90.00
_cell.angle_gamma   90.00
#
_symmetry.space_group_name_H-M   'P 1'
#
loop_
_entity.id
_entity.type
_entity.pdbx_description
1 polymer ?
#
loop_
_entity_poly.entity_id
_entity_poly.type
_entity_poly.pdbx_seq_one_letter_code
_entity_poly.pdbx_strand_id
1 'polypeptide(L)' 'AIEIDREVRRTVMECYERAKELLKSRLEALHALAAALLEREVLDGPEIEAIVNGAVAGAPAGAPA' A
#
# COMPACT_ATOMS: atom_id res chain seq x y z
N ALA A 1 -3.57 -15.76 32.72
CA ALA A 1 -2.48 -14.90 32.21
C ALA A 1 -1.92 -15.43 30.89
N ILE A 2 -1.33 -16.64 30.88
CA ILE A 2 -0.65 -17.22 29.70
C ILE A 2 -1.53 -17.31 28.43
N GLU A 3 -2.82 -17.64 28.56
CA GLU A 3 -3.72 -17.76 27.40
C GLU A 3 -4.04 -16.41 26.75
N ILE A 4 -4.18 -15.35 27.55
CA ILE A 4 -4.44 -14.00 27.04
C ILE A 4 -3.23 -13.49 26.27
N ASP A 5 -2.02 -13.68 26.79
CA ASP A 5 -0.79 -13.26 26.11
C ASP A 5 -0.56 -14.01 24.79
N ARG A 6 -0.94 -15.29 24.74
CA ARG A 6 -0.90 -16.08 23.49
C ARG A 6 -1.87 -15.54 22.46
N GLU A 7 -3.07 -15.18 22.87
CA GLU A 7 -4.12 -14.68 21.98
C GLU A 7 -3.79 -13.29 21.42
N VAL A 8 -3.23 -12.41 22.25
CA VAL A 8 -2.72 -11.11 21.80
C VAL A 8 -1.61 -11.30 20.77
N ARG A 9 -0.65 -12.19 21.04
CA ARG A 9 0.43 -12.49 20.08
C ARG A 9 -0.11 -13.04 18.77
N ARG A 10 -1.06 -13.98 18.83
CA ARG A 10 -1.70 -14.55 17.63
C ARG A 10 -2.34 -13.46 16.77
N THR A 11 -3.14 -12.59 17.39
CA THR A 11 -3.81 -11.48 16.71
C THR A 11 -2.81 -10.54 16.02
N VAL A 12 -1.75 -10.15 16.73
CA VAL A 12 -0.72 -9.27 16.18
C VAL A 12 -0.01 -9.93 14.99
N MET A 13 0.33 -11.21 15.10
CA MET A 13 1.00 -11.94 14.01
C MET A 13 0.08 -12.10 12.78
N GLU A 14 -1.20 -12.36 12.99
CA GLU A 14 -2.18 -12.44 11.89
C GLU A 14 -2.33 -11.10 11.17
N CYS A 15 -2.45 -10.00 11.91
CA CYS A 15 -2.49 -8.66 11.32
C CYS A 15 -1.20 -8.32 10.56
N TYR A 16 -0.04 -8.72 11.09
CA TYR A 16 1.24 -8.52 10.44
C TYR A 16 1.33 -9.27 9.11
N GLU A 17 1.03 -10.57 9.08
CA GLU A 17 1.10 -11.35 7.84
C GLU A 17 0.07 -10.86 6.82
N ARG A 18 -1.14 -10.49 7.24
CA ARG A 18 -2.15 -9.88 6.35
C ARG A 18 -1.65 -8.57 5.72
N ALA A 19 -1.05 -7.68 6.50
CA ALA A 19 -0.50 -6.43 5.98
C ALA A 19 0.65 -6.68 5.00
N LYS A 20 1.53 -7.62 5.33
CA LYS A 20 2.66 -8.01 4.48
C LYS A 20 2.21 -8.64 3.17
N GLU A 21 1.20 -9.52 3.18
CA GLU A 21 0.61 -10.09 1.97
C GLU A 21 -0.05 -9.02 1.11
N LEU A 22 -0.80 -8.10 1.71
CA LEU A 22 -1.39 -6.97 1.01
C LEU A 22 -0.33 -6.11 0.30
N LEU A 23 0.74 -5.75 1.00
CA LEU A 23 1.85 -4.98 0.43
C LEU A 23 2.56 -5.76 -0.69
N LYS A 24 2.81 -7.05 -0.50
CA LYS A 24 3.42 -7.92 -1.52
C LYS A 24 2.55 -8.02 -2.78
N SER A 25 1.24 -8.14 -2.62
CA SER A 25 0.30 -8.21 -3.75
C SER A 25 0.23 -6.90 -4.56
N ARG A 26 0.71 -5.79 -4.00
CA ARG A 26 0.70 -4.45 -4.61
C ARG A 26 2.11 -3.86 -4.77
N LEU A 27 3.12 -4.71 -4.97
CA LEU A 27 4.52 -4.27 -5.12
C LEU A 27 4.72 -3.27 -6.27
N GLU A 28 3.98 -3.41 -7.37
CA GLU A 28 4.05 -2.48 -8.49
C GLU A 28 3.62 -1.07 -8.10
N ALA A 29 2.51 -0.93 -7.37
CA ALA A 29 2.07 0.36 -6.83
C ALA A 29 3.08 0.93 -5.83
N LEU A 30 3.71 0.07 -5.02
CA LEU A 30 4.75 0.48 -4.07
C LEU A 30 5.99 1.04 -4.78
N HIS A 31 6.45 0.38 -5.85
CA HIS A 31 7.57 0.85 -6.66
C HIS A 31 7.23 2.15 -7.40
N ALA A 32 6.00 2.28 -7.92
CA ALA A 32 5.54 3.51 -8.57
C ALA A 32 5.52 4.69 -7.60
N LEU A 33 5.03 4.49 -6.36
CA LEU A 33 5.08 5.50 -5.31
C LEU A 33 6.53 5.88 -4.95
N ALA A 34 7.42 4.90 -4.81
CA ALA A 34 8.82 5.14 -4.50
C ALA A 34 9.52 5.95 -5.61
N ALA A 35 9.28 5.62 -6.88
CA ALA A 35 9.81 6.37 -8.01
C ALA A 35 9.30 7.82 -8.02
N ALA A 36 8.00 8.01 -7.82
CA ALA A 36 7.41 9.34 -7.78
C ALA A 36 7.95 10.19 -6.60
N LEU A 37 8.18 9.58 -5.44
CA LEU A 37 8.80 10.26 -4.29
C LEU A 37 10.27 10.62 -4.52
N LEU A 38 11.02 9.81 -5.28
CA LEU A 38 12.40 10.14 -5.65
C LEU A 38 12.46 11.35 -6.59
N GLU A 39 11.47 11.53 -7.47
CA GLU A 39 11.42 12.64 -8.41
C GLU A 39 10.91 13.94 -7.77
N ARG A 40 9.94 13.85 -6.85
CA ARG A 40 9.17 15.00 -6.37
C ARG A 40 9.32 15.31 -4.88
N GLU A 41 10.01 14.45 -4.12
CA GLU A 41 10.23 14.51 -2.66
C GLU A 41 8.96 14.42 -1.79
N VAL A 42 7.82 14.92 -2.26
CA VAL A 42 6.53 14.94 -1.58
C VAL A 42 5.41 14.62 -2.59
N LEU A 43 4.43 13.83 -2.15
CA LEU A 43 3.19 13.56 -2.87
C LEU A 43 2.00 13.96 -2.00
N ASP A 44 0.97 14.52 -2.61
CA ASP A 44 -0.31 14.77 -1.93
C ASP A 44 -1.26 13.54 -2.00
N GLY A 45 -2.34 13.60 -1.22
CA GLY A 45 -3.32 12.50 -1.15
C GLY A 45 -3.88 12.09 -2.52
N PRO A 46 -4.37 13.03 -3.34
CA PRO A 46 -4.85 12.74 -4.70
C PRO A 46 -3.82 12.06 -5.60
N GLU A 47 -2.55 12.47 -5.52
CA GLU A 47 -1.46 11.87 -6.30
C GLU A 47 -1.17 10.43 -5.88
N ILE A 48 -1.18 10.17 -4.57
CA ILE A 48 -1.03 8.82 -4.03
C ILE A 48 -2.18 7.94 -4.51
N GLU A 49 -3.43 8.42 -4.43
CA GLU A 49 -4.60 7.67 -4.90
C GLU A 49 -4.52 7.36 -6.39
N ALA A 50 -4.08 8.31 -7.22
CA ALA A 50 -3.90 8.11 -8.65
C ALA A 50 -2.87 6.99 -8.94
N ILE A 51 -1.76 6.95 -8.21
CA ILE A 51 -0.72 5.93 -8.37
C ILE A 51 -1.20 4.56 -7.89
N VAL A 52 -1.83 4.51 -6.71
CA VAL A 52 -2.30 3.25 -6.09
C VAL A 52 -3.44 2.61 -6.88
N ASN A 53 -4.35 3.42 -7.42
CA ASN A 53 -5.49 2.95 -8.21
C ASN A 53 -5.12 2.74 -9.69
N GLY A 54 -4.22 3.55 -10.23
CA GLY A 54 -3.72 3.43 -11.61
C GLY A 54 -2.88 2.16 -11.83
N ALA A 55 -2.18 1.67 -10.81
CA ALA A 55 -1.47 0.38 -10.90
C ALA A 55 -2.41 -0.83 -11.03
N VAL A 56 -3.71 -0.70 -10.70
CA VAL A 56 -4.71 -1.77 -10.86
C VAL A 56 -5.36 -1.75 -12.25
N ALA A 57 -5.20 -0.65 -13.00
CA ALA A 57 -5.81 -0.45 -14.30
C ALA A 57 -4.75 -0.07 -15.34
N GLY A 58 -4.38 -1.00 -16.20
CA GLY A 58 -3.60 -0.68 -17.39
C GLY A 58 -4.34 0.31 -18.30
N ALA A 59 -4.07 1.62 -18.12
CA ALA A 59 -4.27 2.79 -19.00
C ALA A 59 -5.70 3.10 -19.54
N PRO A 60 -5.94 4.29 -20.14
CA PRO A 60 -5.64 5.65 -19.68
C PRO A 60 -6.93 6.50 -19.57
N ALA A 61 -6.99 7.40 -18.60
CA ALA A 61 -7.88 8.56 -18.63
C ALA A 61 -7.07 9.73 -18.05
N GLY A 62 -6.48 10.61 -18.84
CA GLY A 62 -7.24 11.47 -19.75
C GLY A 62 -7.87 12.61 -18.94
N ALA A 63 -7.04 13.56 -18.50
CA ALA A 63 -7.47 14.92 -18.14
C ALA A 63 -8.24 15.57 -19.33
N PRO A 64 -8.96 16.72 -19.21
CA PRO A 64 -8.97 17.70 -18.12
C PRO A 64 -10.35 18.28 -17.71
N ALA A 65 -10.41 18.92 -16.54
CA ALA A 65 -11.14 20.18 -16.29
C ALA A 65 -10.56 20.84 -15.04
#